data_AF-A0AB39V8Q8-F1
#
_entry.id   AF-A0AB39V8Q8-F1
#
_cell.length_a   1.000
_cell.length_b   1.000
_cell.length_c   1.000
_cell.angle_alpha   90.00
_cell.angle_beta   90.00
_cell.angle_gamma   90.00
#
_symmetry.space_group_name_H-M   'P 1'
#
loop_
_entity.id
_entity.type
_entity.pdbx_description
1 polymer ?
#
loop_
_entity_poly.entity_id
_entity_poly.type
_entity_poly.pdbx_seq_one_letter_code
_entity_poly.pdbx_strand_id
1 'polypeptide(L)'
;MKKLLLILTMLLFIFSCGTPQPQKDLESALKALQSGDEKKIQELYSSSETLDNDDSAKIMREGYKKLSYKVKSTKVEGDKATINLDIKSPDLSSYFPEFLQKGILIQAANPGKSDEEITKMGEEFTVKFFLEKINSKDLKFSEKNIDVVLKKVNGKWKIDG
;
A
#
# COMPACT_ATOMS: atom_id res chain seq x y z
N MET A 1 -47.74 8.37 -29.53
CA MET A 1 -46.27 8.39 -29.74
C MET A 1 -45.45 9.01 -28.60
N LYS A 2 -45.98 9.94 -27.78
CA LYS A 2 -45.23 10.51 -26.63
C LYS A 2 -45.01 9.55 -25.44
N LYS A 3 -45.85 8.53 -25.26
CA LYS A 3 -45.73 7.57 -24.13
C LYS A 3 -44.73 6.43 -24.37
N LEU A 4 -44.38 6.10 -25.62
CA LEU A 4 -43.31 5.13 -25.92
C LEU A 4 -41.90 5.73 -25.79
N LEU A 5 -41.75 7.04 -25.98
CA LEU A 5 -40.45 7.73 -25.91
C LEU A 5 -39.91 7.82 -24.46
N LEU A 6 -40.81 7.81 -23.48
CA LEU A 6 -40.49 7.90 -22.04
C LEU A 6 -40.04 6.57 -21.43
N ILE A 7 -40.39 5.44 -22.05
CA ILE A 7 -39.99 4.10 -21.57
C ILE A 7 -38.59 3.74 -22.09
N LEU A 8 -38.20 4.26 -23.27
CA LEU A 8 -36.88 4.01 -23.86
C LEU A 8 -35.73 4.73 -23.15
N THR A 9 -36.02 5.81 -22.41
CA THR A 9 -35.02 6.53 -21.61
C THR A 9 -34.73 5.88 -20.25
N MET A 10 -35.58 4.95 -19.79
CA MET A 10 -35.41 4.25 -18.51
C MET A 10 -34.54 2.98 -18.62
N LEU A 11 -34.23 2.54 -19.85
CA LEU A 11 -33.45 1.34 -20.16
C LEU A 11 -31.93 1.58 -20.30
N LEU A 12 -31.45 2.81 -20.09
CA LEU A 12 -30.01 3.14 -20.17
C LEU A 12 -29.23 2.98 -18.86
N PHE A 13 -29.85 2.51 -17.78
CA PHE A 13 -29.11 1.94 -16.65
C PHE A 13 -28.72 0.50 -16.95
N ILE A 14 -28.01 0.34 -18.06
CA ILE A 14 -27.29 -0.88 -18.37
C ILE A 14 -26.36 -1.11 -17.19
N PHE A 15 -26.61 -2.19 -16.46
CA PHE A 15 -25.67 -2.76 -15.52
C PHE A 15 -24.29 -2.71 -16.17
N SER A 16 -23.42 -1.84 -15.66
CA SER A 16 -22.00 -1.95 -15.95
C SER A 16 -21.57 -3.27 -15.32
N CYS A 17 -21.71 -4.36 -16.06
CA CYS A 17 -21.20 -5.70 -15.71
C CYS A 17 -19.66 -5.75 -15.69
N GLY A 18 -19.00 -4.60 -15.57
CA GLY A 18 -17.56 -4.46 -15.47
C GLY A 18 -17.17 -3.88 -14.12
N THR A 19 -15.95 -4.19 -13.69
CA THR A 19 -15.33 -3.60 -12.50
C THR A 19 -15.47 -2.08 -12.51
N PRO A 20 -16.04 -1.45 -11.46
CA PRO A 20 -16.20 0.00 -11.41
C PRO A 20 -14.86 0.72 -11.57
N GLN A 21 -14.84 1.88 -12.24
CA GLN A 21 -13.62 2.67 -12.44
C GLN A 21 -12.82 2.95 -11.15
N PRO A 22 -13.42 3.36 -10.00
CA PRO A 22 -12.64 3.58 -8.78
C PRO A 22 -11.93 2.32 -8.28
N GLN A 23 -12.50 1.13 -8.51
CA GLN A 23 -11.82 -0.12 -8.19
C GLN A 23 -10.63 -0.37 -9.12
N LYS A 24 -10.77 -0.13 -10.43
CA LYS A 24 -9.65 -0.23 -11.37
C LYS A 24 -8.51 0.72 -11.01
N ASP A 25 -8.85 1.95 -10.61
CA ASP A 25 -7.87 2.95 -10.21
C ASP A 25 -7.11 2.46 -8.95
N LEU A 26 -7.82 2.03 -7.90
CA LEU A 26 -7.19 1.46 -6.71
C LEU A 26 -6.31 0.24 -7.03
N GLU A 27 -6.80 -0.71 -7.82
CA GLU A 27 -6.03 -1.89 -8.23
C GLU A 27 -4.76 -1.53 -9.01
N SER A 28 -4.82 -0.47 -9.83
CA SER A 28 -3.65 0.06 -10.53
C SER A 28 -2.60 0.61 -9.56
N ALA A 29 -3.00 1.36 -8.53
CA ALA A 29 -2.07 1.81 -7.48
C ALA A 29 -1.48 0.64 -6.69
N LEU A 30 -2.29 -0.35 -6.29
CA LEU A 30 -1.78 -1.52 -5.55
C LEU A 30 -0.76 -2.30 -6.39
N LYS A 31 -0.99 -2.43 -7.70
CA LYS A 31 -0.01 -3.01 -8.63
C LYS A 31 1.24 -2.14 -8.79
N ALA A 32 1.09 -0.81 -8.79
CA ALA A 32 2.23 0.10 -8.83
C ALA A 32 3.09 -0.01 -7.57
N LEU A 33 2.47 -0.17 -6.40
CA LEU A 33 3.17 -0.47 -5.14
C LEU A 33 3.94 -1.80 -5.25
N GLN A 34 3.32 -2.85 -5.81
CA GLN A 34 3.97 -4.14 -6.02
C GLN A 34 5.14 -4.07 -7.02
N SER A 35 5.07 -3.21 -8.04
CA SER A 35 6.12 -3.11 -9.06
C SER A 35 7.17 -2.04 -8.76
N GLY A 36 6.93 -1.15 -7.79
CA GLY A 36 7.75 0.04 -7.56
C GLY A 36 7.58 1.12 -8.65
N ASP A 37 6.41 1.22 -9.28
CA ASP A 37 6.10 2.25 -10.29
C ASP A 37 5.69 3.57 -9.60
N GLU A 38 6.69 4.33 -9.16
CA GLU A 38 6.53 5.56 -8.37
C GLU A 38 5.60 6.59 -9.02
N LYS A 39 5.62 6.70 -10.35
CA LYS A 39 4.75 7.62 -11.09
C LYS A 39 3.27 7.30 -10.89
N LYS A 40 2.91 6.02 -10.99
CA LYS A 40 1.51 5.57 -10.80
C LYS A 40 1.05 5.65 -9.35
N ILE A 41 1.97 5.50 -8.39
CA ILE A 41 1.66 5.71 -6.98
C ILE A 41 1.23 7.18 -6.77
N GLN A 42 2.02 8.13 -7.28
CA GLN A 42 1.72 9.57 -7.16
C GLN A 42 0.42 10.00 -7.86
N GLU A 43 -0.02 9.27 -8.89
CA GLU A 43 -1.26 9.57 -9.60
C GLU A 43 -2.54 9.38 -8.75
N LEU A 44 -2.49 8.63 -7.64
CA LEU A 44 -3.65 8.32 -6.80
C LEU A 44 -3.67 9.04 -5.45
N TYR A 45 -2.52 9.49 -4.97
CA TYR A 45 -2.42 10.35 -3.79
C TYR A 45 -2.50 11.83 -4.18
N SER A 46 -2.94 12.67 -3.24
CA SER A 46 -2.93 14.13 -3.35
C SER A 46 -1.65 14.73 -2.77
N SER A 47 -0.93 13.98 -1.93
CA SER A 47 0.34 14.36 -1.32
C SER A 47 1.51 13.83 -2.15
N SER A 48 2.46 14.71 -2.42
CA SER A 48 3.74 14.41 -3.06
C SER A 48 4.75 13.91 -2.01
N GLU A 49 4.39 12.94 -1.18
CA GLU A 49 5.41 12.24 -0.39
C GLU A 49 6.22 11.39 -1.36
N THR A 50 7.36 11.95 -1.80
CA THR A 50 8.39 11.16 -2.45
C THR A 50 8.77 10.06 -1.46
N LEU A 51 8.74 8.81 -1.92
CA LEU A 51 9.54 7.78 -1.29
C LEU A 51 10.98 8.21 -1.54
N ASP A 52 11.53 9.04 -0.63
CA ASP A 52 12.92 9.45 -0.71
C ASP A 52 13.78 8.20 -0.82
N ASN A 53 14.84 8.23 -1.61
CA ASN A 53 15.62 7.01 -1.92
C ASN A 53 16.50 6.55 -0.74
N ASP A 54 16.05 6.83 0.48
CA ASP A 54 16.71 6.42 1.71
C ASP A 54 16.49 4.92 2.00
N ASP A 55 17.22 4.48 2.99
CA ASP A 55 17.28 3.10 3.43
C ASP A 55 15.95 2.57 3.97
N SER A 56 15.11 3.45 4.53
CA SER A 56 13.77 3.11 5.00
C SER A 56 12.80 2.87 3.83
N ALA A 57 12.90 3.68 2.78
CA ALA A 57 12.12 3.50 1.57
C ALA A 57 12.48 2.23 0.81
N LYS A 58 13.73 1.77 0.90
CA LYS A 58 14.13 0.47 0.36
C LYS A 58 13.41 -0.69 1.06
N ILE A 59 13.35 -0.68 2.40
CA ILE A 59 12.61 -1.69 3.18
C ILE A 59 11.13 -1.68 2.79
N MET A 60 10.52 -0.49 2.72
CA MET A 60 9.11 -0.35 2.35
C MET A 60 8.83 -0.87 0.93
N ARG A 61 9.66 -0.49 -0.06
CA ARG A 61 9.52 -0.96 -1.44
C ARG A 61 9.60 -2.49 -1.55
N GLU A 62 10.56 -3.11 -0.88
CA GLU A 62 10.65 -4.58 -0.86
C GLU A 62 9.46 -5.23 -0.13
N GLY A 63 8.94 -4.59 0.91
CA GLY A 63 7.73 -5.02 1.59
C GLY A 63 6.49 -4.95 0.68
N TYR A 64 6.30 -3.85 -0.06
CA TYR A 64 5.17 -3.67 -0.98
C TYR A 64 5.17 -4.69 -2.13
N LYS A 65 6.33 -5.17 -2.59
CA LYS A 65 6.41 -6.27 -3.56
C LYS A 65 5.76 -7.56 -3.07
N LYS A 66 5.66 -7.77 -1.76
CA LYS A 66 5.07 -8.97 -1.13
C LYS A 66 3.59 -8.82 -0.77
N LEU A 67 3.03 -7.61 -0.92
CA LEU A 67 1.60 -7.33 -0.75
C LEU A 67 0.77 -8.27 -1.64
N SER A 68 -0.35 -8.75 -1.11
CA SER A 68 -1.46 -9.25 -1.92
C SER A 68 -2.78 -8.69 -1.40
N TYR A 69 -3.80 -8.69 -2.26
CA TYR A 69 -5.10 -8.15 -1.91
C TYR A 69 -6.23 -8.90 -2.62
N LYS A 70 -7.43 -8.83 -2.04
CA LYS A 70 -8.66 -9.36 -2.62
C LYS A 70 -9.80 -8.38 -2.36
N VAL A 71 -10.31 -7.77 -3.43
CA VAL A 71 -11.51 -6.92 -3.34
C VAL A 71 -12.73 -7.80 -3.05
N LYS A 72 -13.49 -7.44 -2.00
CA LYS A 72 -14.75 -8.09 -1.63
C LYS A 72 -15.95 -7.41 -2.26
N SER A 73 -15.96 -6.07 -2.21
CA SER A 73 -17.08 -5.29 -2.72
C SER A 73 -16.65 -3.87 -3.08
N THR A 74 -17.34 -3.30 -4.06
CA THR A 74 -17.20 -1.90 -4.45
C THR A 74 -18.58 -1.25 -4.48
N LYS A 75 -18.75 -0.17 -3.72
CA LYS A 75 -19.96 0.65 -3.71
C LYS A 75 -19.63 2.04 -4.26
N VAL A 76 -20.39 2.52 -5.23
CA VAL A 76 -20.23 3.85 -5.82
C VAL A 76 -21.51 4.66 -5.62
N GLU A 77 -21.38 5.83 -5.00
CA GLU A 77 -22.46 6.74 -4.65
C GLU A 77 -22.08 8.16 -5.08
N GLY A 78 -22.51 8.56 -6.28
CA GLY A 78 -22.15 9.84 -6.88
C GLY A 78 -20.63 9.96 -7.06
N ASP A 79 -20.04 10.96 -6.41
CA ASP A 79 -18.60 11.25 -6.44
C ASP A 79 -17.81 10.56 -5.31
N LYS A 80 -18.42 9.61 -4.59
CA LYS A 80 -17.76 8.80 -3.56
C LYS A 80 -17.81 7.33 -3.93
N ALA A 81 -16.72 6.62 -3.68
CA ALA A 81 -16.65 5.16 -3.76
C ALA A 81 -16.09 4.59 -2.47
N THR A 82 -16.58 3.42 -2.05
CA THR A 82 -16.03 2.64 -0.93
C THR A 82 -15.73 1.25 -1.44
N ILE A 83 -14.46 0.84 -1.32
CA ILE A 83 -13.97 -0.46 -1.76
C ILE A 83 -13.52 -1.22 -0.52
N ASN A 84 -14.20 -2.33 -0.23
CA ASN A 84 -13.80 -3.25 0.82
C ASN A 84 -12.82 -4.27 0.23
N LEU A 85 -11.67 -4.46 0.87
CA LEU A 85 -10.72 -5.48 0.48
C LEU A 85 -10.08 -6.15 1.70
N ASP A 86 -9.70 -7.41 1.51
CA ASP A 86 -8.66 -8.02 2.34
C ASP A 86 -7.30 -7.62 1.77
N ILE A 87 -6.43 -7.14 2.65
CA ILE A 87 -5.04 -6.83 2.35
C ILE A 87 -4.14 -7.73 3.19
N LYS A 88 -3.21 -8.41 2.53
CA LYS A 88 -2.19 -9.24 3.16
C LYS A 88 -0.83 -8.62 2.89
N SER A 89 -0.09 -8.29 3.93
CA SER A 89 1.22 -7.63 3.83
C SER A 89 2.22 -8.21 4.83
N PRO A 90 3.53 -8.05 4.58
CA PRO A 90 4.57 -8.43 5.53
C PRO A 90 4.30 -7.86 6.92
N ASP A 91 4.33 -8.73 7.94
CA ASP A 91 4.21 -8.32 9.33
C ASP A 91 5.60 -8.06 9.92
N LEU A 92 6.16 -6.89 9.60
CA LEU A 92 7.46 -6.49 10.13
C LEU A 92 7.43 -6.29 11.65
N SER A 93 6.26 -5.97 12.22
CA SER A 93 6.08 -5.75 13.66
C SER A 93 6.44 -7.00 14.47
N SER A 94 6.16 -8.19 13.92
CA SER A 94 6.47 -9.47 14.55
C SER A 94 7.96 -9.75 14.75
N TYR A 95 8.85 -9.01 14.07
CA TYR A 95 10.30 -9.15 14.19
C TYR A 95 10.95 -8.10 15.10
N PHE A 96 10.19 -7.11 15.60
CA PHE A 96 10.74 -6.06 16.47
C PHE A 96 11.42 -6.59 17.75
N PRO A 97 10.89 -7.62 18.44
CA PRO A 97 11.58 -8.16 19.61
C PRO A 97 12.98 -8.70 19.29
N GLU A 98 13.13 -9.42 18.17
CA GLU A 98 14.43 -9.93 17.71
C GLU A 98 15.36 -8.80 17.25
N PHE A 99 14.81 -7.81 16.54
CA PHE A 99 15.53 -6.61 16.12
C PHE A 99 16.14 -5.87 17.31
N LEU A 100 15.33 -5.58 18.34
CA LEU A 100 15.78 -4.89 19.55
C LEU A 100 16.85 -5.69 20.29
N GLN A 101 16.66 -7.00 20.44
CA GLN A 101 17.65 -7.87 21.08
C GLN A 101 19.00 -7.82 20.35
N LYS A 102 19.00 -7.93 19.02
CA LYS A 102 20.23 -7.87 18.20
C LYS A 102 20.85 -6.47 18.23
N GLY A 103 20.06 -5.41 18.23
CA GLY A 103 20.54 -4.02 18.36
C GLY A 103 21.29 -3.79 19.67
N ILE A 104 20.76 -4.28 20.79
CA ILE A 104 21.45 -4.21 22.10
C ILE A 104 22.79 -4.95 22.07
N LEU A 105 22.85 -6.13 21.45
CA LEU A 105 24.09 -6.90 21.32
C LEU A 105 25.14 -6.17 20.48
N ILE A 106 24.73 -5.48 19.41
CA ILE A 106 25.62 -4.67 18.59
C ILE A 106 26.26 -3.55 19.42
N GLN A 107 25.46 -2.83 20.20
CA GLN A 107 25.98 -1.77 21.07
C GLN A 107 26.93 -2.34 22.14
N ALA A 108 26.56 -3.44 22.80
CA ALA A 108 27.38 -4.06 23.83
C ALA A 108 28.71 -4.64 23.30
N ALA A 109 28.74 -5.11 22.05
CA ALA A 109 29.93 -5.68 21.41
C ALA A 109 30.94 -4.64 20.90
N ASN A 110 30.59 -3.35 20.91
CA ASN A 110 31.42 -2.28 20.38
C ASN A 110 31.76 -1.20 21.43
N PRO A 111 32.31 -1.58 22.61
CA PRO A 111 32.69 -0.59 23.61
C PRO A 111 33.82 0.29 23.06
N GLY A 112 33.65 1.61 23.16
CA GLY A 112 34.66 2.59 22.72
C GLY A 112 34.48 3.15 21.31
N LYS A 113 33.43 2.76 20.58
CA LYS A 113 33.01 3.48 19.37
C LYS A 113 32.29 4.77 19.71
N SER A 114 32.42 5.77 18.84
CA SER A 114 31.68 7.03 18.93
C SER A 114 30.19 6.83 18.63
N ASP A 115 29.35 7.75 19.09
CA ASP A 115 27.91 7.73 18.82
C ASP A 115 27.59 7.75 17.31
N GLU A 116 28.40 8.45 16.51
CA GLU A 116 28.26 8.50 15.05
C GLU A 116 28.53 7.13 14.41
N GLU A 117 29.58 6.43 14.83
CA GLU A 117 29.86 5.07 14.35
C GLU A 117 28.78 4.07 14.76
N ILE A 118 28.26 4.18 15.98
CA ILE A 118 27.16 3.34 16.46
C ILE A 118 25.88 3.61 15.68
N THR A 119 25.58 4.89 15.40
CA THR A 119 24.41 5.29 14.59
C THR A 119 24.49 4.69 13.19
N LYS A 120 25.62 4.87 12.49
CA LYS A 120 25.83 4.29 11.16
C LYS A 120 25.70 2.76 11.15
N MET A 121 26.28 2.10 12.15
CA MET A 121 26.14 0.64 12.29
C MET A 121 24.69 0.22 12.54
N GLY A 122 23.93 1.01 13.30
CA GLY A 122 22.50 0.81 13.54
C GLY A 122 21.65 0.97 12.27
N GLU A 123 21.94 1.95 11.43
CA GLU A 123 21.29 2.15 10.13
C GLU A 123 21.54 0.95 9.21
N GLU A 124 22.80 0.57 9.01
CA GLU A 124 23.19 -0.59 8.19
C GLU A 124 22.56 -1.89 8.71
N PHE A 125 22.55 -2.09 10.03
CA PHE A 125 21.90 -3.22 10.68
C PHE A 125 20.40 -3.25 10.41
N THR A 126 19.72 -2.11 10.53
CA THR A 126 18.27 -2.00 10.33
C THR A 126 17.88 -2.42 8.92
N VAL A 127 18.57 -1.90 7.91
CA VAL A 127 18.32 -2.25 6.50
C VAL A 127 18.56 -3.72 6.26
N LYS A 128 19.73 -4.23 6.68
CA LYS A 128 20.09 -5.62 6.47
C LYS A 128 19.10 -6.55 7.14
N PHE A 129 18.76 -6.30 8.41
CA PHE A 129 17.86 -7.13 9.19
C PHE A 129 16.48 -7.25 8.52
N PHE A 130 15.83 -6.13 8.19
CA PHE A 130 14.48 -6.18 7.63
C PHE A 130 14.45 -6.71 6.19
N LEU A 131 15.47 -6.42 5.37
CA LEU A 131 15.57 -7.00 4.03
C LEU A 131 15.81 -8.51 4.06
N GLU A 132 16.59 -9.01 5.03
CA GLU A 132 16.74 -10.45 5.25
C GLU A 132 15.41 -11.10 5.62
N LYS A 133 14.63 -10.50 6.54
CA LYS A 133 13.30 -11.01 6.89
C LYS A 133 12.33 -10.98 5.72
N ILE A 134 12.27 -9.89 4.95
CA ILE A 134 11.38 -9.76 3.77
C ILE A 134 11.70 -10.80 2.69
N ASN A 135 12.96 -11.19 2.56
CA ASN A 135 13.39 -12.18 1.58
C ASN A 135 13.42 -13.61 2.13
N SER A 136 13.06 -13.82 3.39
CA SER A 136 13.08 -15.13 4.01
C SER A 136 11.88 -15.99 3.59
N LYS A 137 12.06 -17.32 3.65
CA LYS A 137 10.98 -18.28 3.34
C LYS A 137 9.90 -18.32 4.44
N ASP A 138 10.26 -17.91 5.64
CA ASP A 138 9.43 -17.83 6.83
C ASP A 138 8.88 -16.41 7.07
N LEU A 139 8.83 -15.58 6.02
CA LEU A 139 8.23 -14.26 6.09
C LEU A 139 6.81 -14.35 6.65
N LYS A 140 6.59 -13.64 7.76
CA LYS A 140 5.29 -13.51 8.42
C LYS A 140 4.44 -12.47 7.71
N PHE A 141 3.15 -12.74 7.68
CA PHE A 141 2.16 -11.86 7.07
C PHE A 141 1.06 -11.55 8.08
N SER A 142 0.53 -10.33 7.99
CA SER A 142 -0.72 -9.95 8.61
C SER A 142 -1.78 -9.78 7.51
N GLU A 143 -3.02 -10.11 7.83
CA GLU A 143 -4.16 -9.89 6.95
C GLU A 143 -5.16 -8.99 7.67
N LYS A 144 -5.65 -7.97 6.96
CA LYS A 144 -6.63 -7.01 7.47
C LYS A 144 -7.73 -6.83 6.46
N ASN A 145 -8.96 -6.71 6.94
CA ASN A 145 -10.07 -6.23 6.13
C ASN A 145 -10.17 -4.71 6.30
N ILE A 146 -10.15 -3.97 5.20
CA ILE A 146 -10.19 -2.51 5.20
C ILE A 146 -11.20 -1.98 4.18
N ASP A 147 -11.74 -0.81 4.48
CA ASP A 147 -12.47 0.01 3.52
C ASP A 147 -11.58 1.13 3.02
N VAL A 148 -11.38 1.20 1.70
CA VAL A 148 -10.70 2.31 1.04
C VAL A 148 -11.75 3.22 0.42
N VAL A 149 -11.76 4.47 0.84
CA VAL A 149 -12.67 5.48 0.31
C VAL A 149 -11.97 6.27 -0.79
N LEU A 150 -12.63 6.43 -1.92
CA LEU A 150 -12.17 7.30 -3.00
C LEU A 150 -13.19 8.42 -3.23
N LYS A 151 -12.69 9.62 -3.55
CA LYS A 151 -13.49 10.75 -4.02
C LYS A 151 -13.11 11.12 -5.44
N LYS A 152 -14.11 11.52 -6.22
CA LYS A 152 -13.90 12.03 -7.57
C LYS A 152 -13.57 13.52 -7.52
N VAL A 153 -12.34 13.86 -7.89
CA VAL A 153 -11.82 15.23 -7.92
C VAL A 153 -11.40 15.54 -9.35
N ASN A 154 -12.01 16.56 -9.97
CA ASN A 154 -11.73 16.97 -11.35
C ASN A 154 -11.81 15.81 -12.36
N GLY A 155 -12.82 14.94 -12.20
CA GLY A 155 -13.05 13.79 -13.06
C GLY A 155 -12.18 12.56 -12.77
N LYS A 156 -11.22 12.63 -11.83
CA LYS A 156 -10.33 11.53 -11.45
C LYS A 156 -10.65 11.02 -10.05
N TRP A 157 -10.59 9.70 -9.84
CA TRP A 157 -10.73 9.14 -8.50
C TRP A 157 -9.41 9.27 -7.74
N LYS A 158 -9.49 9.70 -6.49
CA LYS A 158 -8.36 9.88 -5.57
C LYS A 158 -8.69 9.21 -4.25
N ILE A 159 -7.68 8.66 -3.56
CA ILE A 159 -7.87 8.15 -2.21
C ILE A 159 -8.26 9.32 -1.30
N ASP A 160 -9.35 9.14 -0.57
CA ASP A 160 -9.83 10.08 0.45
C ASP A 160 -9.09 9.76 1.76
N GLY A 161 -7.91 10.38 1.90
CA GLY A 161 -7.03 10.26 3.07
C GLY A 161 -7.35 11.26 4.17
#